data_AF-X1UX32-F1
#
_entry.id   AF-X1UX32-F1
#
_cell.length_a   1.000
_cell.length_b   1.000
_cell.length_c   1.000
_cell.angle_alpha   90.00
_cell.angle_beta   90.00
_cell.angle_gamma   90.00
#
_symmetry.space_group_name_H-M   'P 1'
#
loop_
_entity.id
_entity.type
_entity.pdbx_description
1 polymer ?
#
loop_
_entity_poly.entity_id
_entity_poly.type
_entity_poly.pdbx_seq_one_letter_code
_entity_poly.pdbx_strand_id
1 'polypeptide(L)' 'RILDTLKYRGYIEQNSNDQKYLLGLKLVELGMNRYHQIDLVNEASSFLKELVSECNETVHLGIL' A
#
# COMPACT_ATOMS: atom_id res chain seq x y z
N ARG A 1 -3.85 24.90 1.44
CA ARG A 1 -2.98 24.86 2.64
C ARG A 1 -2.54 23.45 3.05
N ILE A 2 -3.46 22.51 3.36
CA ILE A 2 -3.06 21.11 3.68
C ILE A 2 -2.49 20.41 2.44
N LEU A 3 -3.15 20.54 1.28
CA LEU A 3 -2.67 19.98 0.01
C LEU A 3 -1.29 20.53 -0.38
N ASP A 4 -1.06 21.84 -0.23
CA ASP A 4 0.26 22.45 -0.48
C ASP A 4 1.35 21.86 0.42
N THR A 5 1.02 21.59 1.68
CA THR A 5 1.97 20.98 2.63
C THR A 5 2.28 19.53 2.24
N LEU A 6 1.27 18.76 1.85
CA LEU A 6 1.44 17.38 1.39
C LEU A 6 2.22 17.32 0.07
N LYS A 7 1.98 18.28 -0.83
CA LYS A 7 2.71 18.41 -2.10
C LYS A 7 4.17 18.78 -1.86
N TYR A 8 4.43 19.78 -1.02
CA TYR A 8 5.78 20.19 -0.64
C TYR A 8 6.59 19.06 0.00
N ARG A 9 5.93 18.20 0.79
CA ARG A 9 6.57 17.03 1.42
C ARG A 9 6.59 15.78 0.52
N GLY A 10 6.09 15.85 -0.71
CA GLY A 10 6.09 14.74 -1.67
C GLY A 10 5.10 13.62 -1.38
N TYR A 11 4.12 13.83 -0.50
CA TYR A 11 3.04 12.87 -0.24
C TYR A 11 2.00 12.87 -1.37
N ILE A 12 1.85 13.98 -2.09
CA ILE A 12 0.94 14.08 -3.23
C ILE A 12 1.62 14.80 -4.40
N GLU A 13 1.27 14.42 -5.60
CA GLU A 13 1.69 15.08 -6.83
C GLU A 13 0.46 15.64 -7.53
N GLN A 14 0.58 16.84 -8.10
CA GLN A 14 -0.52 17.44 -8.85
C GLN A 14 -0.24 17.23 -10.33
N ASN A 15 -1.15 16.54 -11.01
CA ASN A 15 -1.08 16.35 -12.44
C ASN A 15 -1.26 17.71 -13.13
N SER A 16 -0.30 18.07 -13.98
CA SER A 16 -0.28 19.34 -14.70
C SER A 16 -1.42 19.46 -15.73
N ASN A 17 -2.01 18.34 -16.14
CA ASN A 17 -3.00 18.29 -17.21
C ASN A 17 -4.46 18.43 -16.74
N ASP A 18 -4.81 17.92 -15.55
CA ASP A 18 -6.18 17.90 -15.04
C ASP A 18 -6.32 18.49 -13.62
N GLN A 19 -5.22 19.03 -13.07
CA GLN A 19 -5.12 19.56 -11.70
C GLN A 19 -5.48 18.58 -10.59
N LYS A 20 -5.66 17.28 -10.89
CA LYS A 20 -5.97 16.26 -9.88
C LYS A 20 -4.72 15.91 -9.08
N TYR A 21 -4.95 15.48 -7.86
CA TYR A 21 -3.88 15.05 -6.96
C TYR A 21 -3.76 13.53 -7.01
N LEU A 22 -2.54 13.05 -7.18
CA LEU A 22 -2.14 11.64 -7.14
C LEU A 22 -1.28 11.40 -5.90
N LEU A 23 -1.22 10.15 -5.46
CA LEU A 23 -0.30 9.74 -4.40
C LEU A 23 1.14 9.96 -4.90
N GLY A 24 1.93 10.70 -4.13
CA GLY A 24 3.34 10.92 -4.41
C GLY A 24 4.19 9.73 -3.98
N LEU A 25 5.38 9.63 -4.54
CA LEU A 25 6.30 8.52 -4.31
C LEU A 25 6.62 8.30 -2.82
N LYS A 26 6.55 9.35 -1.98
CA LYS A 26 6.83 9.26 -0.55
C LYS A 26 5.86 8.34 0.20
N LEU A 27 4.60 8.27 -0.23
CA LEU A 27 3.63 7.34 0.37
C LEU A 27 3.91 5.89 -0.01
N VAL A 28 4.34 5.65 -1.24
CA VAL A 28 4.74 4.32 -1.71
C VAL A 28 5.97 3.84 -0.93
N GLU A 29 6.98 4.69 -0.75
CA GLU A 29 8.19 4.39 0.03
C GLU A 29 7.86 4.03 1.48
N LEU A 30 7.01 4.81 2.14
CA LEU A 30 6.57 4.56 3.52
C LEU A 30 5.75 3.28 3.64
N GLY A 31 4.84 3.03 2.68
CA GLY A 31 4.05 1.81 2.61
C GLY A 31 4.93 0.57 2.44
N MET A 32 5.91 0.63 1.54
CA MET A 32 6.85 -0.46 1.31
C MET A 32 7.75 -0.70 2.52
N ASN A 33 8.26 0.33 3.19
CA ASN A 33 9.06 0.16 4.41
C ASN A 33 8.27 -0.50 5.53
N ARG A 34 6.98 -0.17 5.70
CA ARG A 34 6.11 -0.86 6.65
C ARG A 34 5.78 -2.28 6.22
N TYR A 35 5.53 -2.51 4.95
CA TYR A 35 5.27 -3.85 4.41
C TYR A 35 6.43 -4.81 4.68
N HIS A 36 7.67 -4.37 4.50
CA HIS A 36 8.86 -5.18 4.79
C HIS A 36 9.08 -5.44 6.30
N GLN A 37 8.50 -4.64 7.19
CA GLN A 37 8.61 -4.82 8.65
C GLN A 37 7.50 -5.69 9.23
N ILE A 38 6.47 -6.04 8.46
CA ILE A 38 5.38 -6.87 8.94
C ILE A 38 5.73 -8.32 8.60
N ASP A 39 6.51 -8.97 9.48
CA ASP A 39 6.80 -10.42 9.41
C ASP A 39 5.51 -11.26 9.27
N LEU A 40 4.39 -10.76 9.80
CA LEU A 40 3.07 -11.38 9.69
C LEU A 40 2.63 -11.63 8.24
N VAL A 41 2.96 -10.76 7.27
CA VAL A 41 2.59 -11.00 5.86
C VAL A 41 3.41 -12.16 5.28
N ASN A 42 4.69 -12.23 5.63
CA ASN A 42 5.58 -13.31 5.20
C ASN A 42 5.15 -14.65 5.81
N GLU A 43 4.83 -14.68 7.11
CA GLU A 43 4.33 -15.89 7.78
C GLU A 43 2.96 -16.30 7.24
N ALA A 44 2.02 -15.35 7.13
CA ALA A 44 0.68 -15.62 6.63
C ALA A 44 0.66 -16.08 5.17
N SER A 45 1.63 -15.68 4.34
CA SER A 45 1.68 -16.06 2.92
C SER A 45 1.66 -17.58 2.70
N SER A 46 2.34 -18.34 3.55
CA SER A 46 2.36 -19.81 3.47
C SER A 46 0.99 -20.40 3.75
N PHE A 47 0.36 -19.97 4.85
CA PHE A 47 -0.98 -20.41 5.24
C PHE A 47 -2.06 -19.99 4.24
N LEU A 48 -1.95 -18.80 3.65
CA LEU A 48 -2.88 -18.32 2.63
C LEU A 48 -2.80 -19.16 1.36
N LYS A 49 -1.61 -19.61 0.94
CA LYS A 49 -1.45 -20.51 -0.20
C LYS A 49 -2.06 -21.88 0.04
N GLU A 50 -1.90 -22.42 1.25
CA GLU A 50 -2.55 -23.67 1.65
C GLU A 50 -4.08 -23.50 1.60
N LEU A 51 -4.61 -22.41 2.16
CA LEU A 51 -6.06 -22.16 2.16
C LEU A 51 -6.63 -21.95 0.75
N VAL A 52 -5.90 -21.26 -0.14
CA VAL A 52 -6.28 -21.13 -1.55
C VAL A 52 -6.29 -22.51 -2.22
N SER A 53 -5.34 -23.39 -1.90
CA SER A 53 -5.29 -24.75 -2.46
C SER A 53 -6.44 -25.63 -1.98
N GLU A 54 -6.91 -25.44 -0.74
CA GLU A 54 -8.03 -26.21 -0.18
C GLU A 54 -9.39 -25.68 -0.63
N CYS A 55 -9.57 -24.36 -0.64
CA CYS A 55 -10.84 -23.72 -0.98
C CYS A 55 -11.02 -23.46 -2.47
N ASN A 56 -9.93 -23.45 -3.25
CA ASN A 56 -9.90 -23.07 -4.67
C ASN A 56 -10.54 -21.70 -4.96
N GLU A 57 -10.48 -20.80 -3.97
CA GLU A 57 -11.05 -19.45 -3.98
C GLU A 57 -9.99 -18.41 -3.64
N THR A 58 -10.24 -17.15 -3.97
CA THR A 58 -9.29 -16.05 -3.71
C THR A 58 -9.35 -15.61 -2.26
N VAL A 59 -8.27 -15.85 -1.51
CA VAL A 59 -8.13 -15.45 -0.11
C VAL A 59 -7.34 -14.13 -0.02
N HIS A 60 -7.80 -13.21 0.83
CA HIS A 60 -7.13 -11.95 1.12
C HIS A 60 -6.79 -11.84 2.61
N LEU A 61 -5.61 -11.31 2.93
CA LEU A 61 -5.20 -11.03 4.30
C LEU A 61 -5.72 -9.66 4.74
N GLY A 62 -6.58 -9.63 5.76
CA GLY A 62 -7.06 -8.40 6.40
C GLY A 62 -6.27 -8.10 7.68
N ILE A 63 -5.80 -6.85 7.82
CA ILE A 63 -5.14 -6.34 9.03
C ILE A 63 -5.92 -5.11 9.49
N LEU A 64 -6.16 -4.98 10.80
CA LEU A 64 -6.92 -3.88 11.41
C LEU A 64 -6.03 -2.68 11.77
#